data_AF-A0A1X7TYA6-F1
#
_entry.id   AF-A0A1X7TYA6-F1
#
_cell.length_a   1.000
_cell.length_b   1.000
_cell.length_c   1.000
_cell.angle_alpha   90.00
_cell.angle_beta   90.00
_cell.angle_gamma   90.00
#
_symmetry.space_group_name_H-M   'P 1'
#
loop_
_entity.id
_entity.type
_entity.pdbx_description
1 polymer ?
#
loop_
_entity_poly.entity_id
_entity_poly.type
_entity_poly.pdbx_seq_one_letter_code
_entity_poly.pdbx_strand_id
1 'polypeptide(L)'
;MVNDTSVAIADFDDLSNSVPLCIDNREGLLCSQCPSGYSVVFGSYECKQCSNWWLFTLIIYAVSGPLLIHLFYVLKLTLTTGTLNGI
;
A
#
# COMPACT_ATOMS: atom_id res chain seq x y z
N MET A 1 43.53 6.70 23.55
CA MET A 1 43.47 5.80 22.38
C MET A 1 42.11 5.13 22.44
N VAL A 2 41.07 5.79 21.91
CA VAL A 2 39.71 5.21 21.89
C VAL A 2 39.64 4.37 20.63
N ASN A 3 39.54 3.06 20.81
CA ASN A 3 39.47 2.08 19.73
C ASN A 3 38.00 1.95 19.32
N ASP A 4 37.48 2.98 18.66
CA ASP A 4 36.12 3.01 18.14
C ASP A 4 36.04 2.07 16.93
N THR A 5 35.57 0.85 17.18
CA THR A 5 34.85 0.07 16.18
C THR A 5 33.84 0.99 15.52
N SER A 6 33.94 1.17 14.21
CA SER A 6 33.09 2.04 13.40
C SER A 6 31.61 1.68 13.53
N VAL A 7 30.97 2.17 14.58
CA VAL A 7 29.52 2.28 14.68
C VAL A 7 29.17 3.46 13.78
N ALA A 8 28.52 3.20 12.65
CA ALA A 8 28.04 4.23 11.74
C ALA A 8 26.89 5.00 12.43
N ILE A 9 27.24 5.91 13.33
CA ILE A 9 26.32 6.90 13.87
C ILE A 9 26.14 7.92 12.75
N ALA A 10 24.90 8.19 12.36
CA ALA A 10 24.59 9.20 11.35
C ALA A 10 25.28 10.52 11.71
N ASP A 11 26.21 10.93 10.86
CA ASP A 11 26.88 12.22 10.97
C ASP A 11 25.92 13.31 10.49
N PHE A 12 25.80 14.40 11.26
CA PHE A 12 24.87 15.51 10.99
C PHE A 12 25.31 16.37 9.78
N ASP A 13 26.58 16.28 9.38
CA ASP A 13 27.20 17.03 8.28
C ASP A 13 27.15 16.23 6.97
N ASP A 14 27.19 14.89 7.04
CA ASP A 14 27.23 14.00 5.87
C ASP A 14 26.15 12.90 5.89
N LEU A 15 24.91 13.32 5.63
CA LEU A 15 23.71 12.48 5.51
C LEU A 15 23.74 11.56 4.27
N SER A 16 24.77 11.61 3.43
CA SER A 16 24.88 10.65 2.33
C SER A 16 25.11 9.21 2.81
N ASN A 17 25.56 9.04 4.06
CA ASN A 17 25.82 7.75 4.69
C ASN A 17 24.67 7.25 5.57
N SER A 18 23.46 7.85 5.50
CA SER A 18 22.28 7.41 6.28
C SER A 18 21.54 6.21 5.68
N VAL A 19 21.97 5.73 4.51
CA VAL A 19 21.42 4.55 3.83
C VAL A 19 21.42 3.26 4.68
N PRO A 20 22.39 2.95 5.58
CA PRO A 20 22.36 1.72 6.37
C PRO A 20 21.39 1.78 7.57
N LEU A 21 20.77 2.92 7.86
CA LEU A 21 19.82 3.08 8.98
C LEU A 21 18.35 3.01 8.53
N CYS A 22 18.07 3.11 7.23
CA CYS A 22 16.71 3.06 6.72
C CYS A 22 16.26 1.63 6.44
N ILE A 23 15.17 1.23 7.09
CA ILE A 23 14.48 -0.04 6.86
C ILE A 23 13.40 0.13 5.77
N ASP A 24 13.03 -0.98 5.13
CA ASP A 24 11.89 -1.06 4.19
C ASP A 24 11.99 -0.18 2.94
N ASN A 25 13.21 -0.10 2.37
CA ASN A 25 13.52 0.63 1.14
C ASN A 25 13.15 2.12 1.23
N ARG A 26 13.43 2.77 2.36
CA ARG A 26 13.25 4.20 2.57
C ARG A 26 14.57 4.96 2.39
N GLU A 27 14.46 6.23 2.05
CA GLU A 27 15.58 7.11 1.74
C GLU A 27 15.36 8.52 2.33
N GLY A 28 16.40 9.36 2.27
CA GLY A 28 16.34 10.76 2.69
C GLY A 28 16.55 11.00 4.19
N LEU A 29 16.54 12.29 4.57
CA LEU A 29 16.65 12.73 5.96
C LEU A 29 15.53 12.08 6.78
N LEU A 30 15.92 11.32 7.81
CA LEU A 30 15.04 10.56 8.68
C LEU A 30 14.19 9.48 7.97
N CYS A 31 14.65 8.94 6.84
CA CYS A 31 13.95 7.89 6.07
C CYS A 31 12.51 8.30 5.66
N SER A 32 12.26 9.60 5.51
CA SER A 32 10.94 10.13 5.22
C SER A 32 10.50 9.92 3.77
N GLN A 33 11.43 9.59 2.86
CA GLN A 33 11.22 9.53 1.43
C GLN A 33 11.27 8.08 0.93
N CYS A 34 10.61 7.80 -0.19
CA CYS A 34 10.81 6.56 -0.95
C CYS A 34 11.75 6.82 -2.13
N PRO A 35 12.55 5.83 -2.55
CA PRO A 35 13.36 5.90 -3.76
C PRO A 35 12.52 6.20 -4.99
N SER A 36 13.18 6.72 -6.03
CA SER A 36 12.55 6.90 -7.34
C SER A 36 12.03 5.56 -7.87
N GLY A 37 10.74 5.52 -8.26
CA GLY A 37 10.09 4.29 -8.72
C GLY A 37 9.49 3.43 -7.61
N TYR A 38 9.59 3.87 -6.35
CA TYR A 38 8.93 3.26 -5.20
C TYR A 38 7.87 4.20 -4.61
N SER A 39 6.82 3.62 -4.06
CA SER A 39 5.77 4.36 -3.35
C SER A 39 5.37 3.61 -2.09
N VAL A 40 4.84 4.34 -1.11
CA VAL A 40 4.23 3.75 0.07
C VAL A 40 2.99 2.94 -0.32
N VAL A 41 2.89 1.72 0.19
CA VAL A 41 1.69 0.89 -0.01
C VAL A 41 0.57 1.42 0.87
N PHE A 42 -0.65 1.48 0.35
CA PHE A 42 -1.81 1.89 1.14
C PHE A 42 -1.96 1.00 2.38
N GLY A 43 -1.90 1.61 3.58
CA GLY A 43 -1.98 0.90 4.85
C GLY A 43 -0.69 0.26 5.36
N SER A 44 0.46 0.54 4.73
CA SER A 44 1.77 0.10 5.22
C SER A 44 2.76 1.27 5.25
N TYR A 45 3.82 1.11 6.04
CA TYR A 45 4.95 2.03 6.09
C TYR A 45 6.08 1.60 5.15
N GLU A 46 5.98 0.46 4.46
CA GLU A 46 7.02 0.02 3.53
C GLU A 46 6.92 0.72 2.17
N CYS A 47 8.07 1.05 1.57
CA CYS A 47 8.15 1.47 0.18
C CYS A 47 8.25 0.23 -0.72
N LYS A 48 7.33 0.09 -1.68
CA LYS A 48 7.36 -0.96 -2.70
C LYS A 48 7.48 -0.33 -4.09
N GLN A 49 8.03 -1.10 -5.02
CA GLN A 49 8.11 -0.70 -6.43
C GLN A 49 6.71 -0.36 -6.94
N CYS A 50 6.58 0.79 -7.60
CA CYS A 50 5.35 1.19 -8.27
C CYS A 50 4.98 0.11 -9.29
N SER A 51 3.85 -0.56 -9.06
CA SER A 51 3.31 -1.56 -9.99
C SER A 51 1.93 -1.13 -10.45
N ASN A 52 1.75 -1.12 -11.77
CA ASN A 52 0.45 -0.86 -12.40
C ASN A 52 -0.56 -1.98 -12.17
N TRP A 53 -0.16 -3.09 -11.52
CA TRP A 53 -1.05 -4.21 -11.23
C TRP A 53 -2.27 -3.78 -10.42
N TRP A 54 -2.10 -2.82 -9.51
CA TRP A 54 -3.20 -2.29 -8.71
C TRP A 54 -4.29 -1.63 -9.59
N LEU A 55 -3.96 -1.07 -10.76
CA LEU A 55 -4.95 -0.49 -11.67
C LEU A 55 -5.95 -1.54 -12.21
N PHE A 56 -5.55 -2.81 -12.33
CA PHE A 56 -6.49 -3.88 -12.70
C PHE A 56 -7.57 -4.09 -11.64
N THR A 57 -7.29 -3.82 -10.37
CA THR A 57 -8.30 -3.93 -9.31
C THR A 57 -9.44 -2.93 -9.50
N LEU A 58 -9.18 -1.77 -10.11
CA LEU A 58 -10.21 -0.78 -10.45
C LEU A 58 -11.18 -1.33 -11.50
N ILE A 59 -10.67 -2.07 -12.49
CA ILE A 59 -11.49 -2.71 -13.53
C ILE A 59 -12.38 -3.78 -12.88
N ILE A 60 -11.81 -4.61 -12.01
CA ILE A 60 -12.56 -5.64 -11.29
C ILE A 60 -13.67 -5.00 -10.44
N TYR A 61 -13.37 -3.91 -9.72
CA TYR A 61 -14.38 -3.20 -8.93
C TYR A 61 -15.47 -2.56 -9.80
N ALA A 62 -15.09 -1.95 -10.93
CA ALA A 62 -16.03 -1.35 -11.87
C ALA A 62 -16.99 -2.37 -12.49
N VAL A 63 -16.53 -3.60 -12.73
CA VAL A 63 -17.35 -4.69 -13.28
C VAL A 63 -18.15 -5.42 -12.19
N SER A 64 -17.58 -5.63 -11.00
CA SER A 64 -18.21 -6.40 -9.93
C SER A 64 -19.49 -5.74 -9.42
N GLY A 65 -19.56 -4.41 -9.37
CA GLY A 65 -20.75 -3.68 -8.96
C GLY A 65 -21.98 -4.01 -9.82
N PRO A 66 -21.96 -3.69 -11.13
CA PRO A 66 -23.05 -4.05 -12.05
C PRO A 66 -23.33 -5.55 -12.11
N LEU A 67 -22.29 -6.38 -12.08
CA LEU A 67 -22.42 -7.85 -12.11
C LEU A 67 -23.22 -8.36 -10.90
N LEU A 68 -22.91 -7.87 -9.71
CA LEU A 68 -23.58 -8.26 -8.47
C LEU A 68 -25.05 -7.80 -8.46
N ILE A 69 -25.32 -6.59 -8.94
CA ILE A 69 -26.69 -6.07 -9.11
C ILE A 69 -27.48 -6.95 -10.09
N HIS A 70 -26.88 -7.27 -11.24
CA HIS A 70 -27.52 -8.13 -12.24
C HIS A 70 -27.80 -9.53 -11.70
N LEU A 71 -26.86 -10.11 -10.95
CA LEU A 71 -27.02 -11.40 -10.29
C LEU A 71 -28.21 -11.37 -9.32
N PHE A 72 -28.29 -10.36 -8.44
CA PHE A 72 -29.44 -10.22 -7.53
C PHE A 72 -30.78 -10.04 -8.25
N TYR A 73 -30.77 -9.38 -9.40
CA TYR A 73 -31.97 -9.22 -10.23
C TYR A 73 -32.45 -10.55 -10.82
N VAL A 74 -31.54 -11.35 -11.39
CA VAL A 74 -31.85 -12.67 -11.99
C VAL A 74 -32.33 -13.65 -10.93
N LEU A 75 -31.66 -13.70 -9.78
CA LEU A 75 -32.04 -14.60 -8.68
C LEU A 75 -33.27 -14.12 -7.89
N LYS A 76 -33.87 -12.97 -8.26
CA LYS A 76 -35.02 -12.36 -7.55
C LYS A 76 -34.76 -12.16 -6.04
N LEU A 77 -33.50 -12.05 -5.65
CA LEU A 77 -33.04 -11.79 -4.27
C LEU A 77 -33.10 -10.31 -3.90
N THR A 78 -33.59 -9.47 -4.81
CA THR A 78 -33.88 -8.07 -4.48
C THR A 78 -35.03 -8.08 -3.46
N LEU A 79 -34.80 -7.45 -2.31
CA LEU A 79 -35.66 -7.38 -1.11
C LEU A 79 -37.15 -7.07 -1.39
N THR A 80 -37.49 -6.62 -2.59
CA THR A 80 -38.83 -6.21 -3.01
C THR A 80 -39.70 -7.35 -3.57
N THR A 81 -39.14 -8.52 -3.92
CA THR A 81 -39.93 -9.64 -4.50
C THR A 81 -39.77 -10.98 -3.78
N GLY A 82 -39.01 -11.03 -2.70
CA GLY A 82 -38.89 -12.22 -1.86
C GLY A 82 -39.91 -12.21 -0.73
N THR A 83 -40.60 -13.33 -0.56
CA THR A 83 -41.38 -13.72 0.62
C THR A 83 -40.51 -13.89 1.89
N LEU A 84 -39.57 -12.97 2.13
CA LEU A 84 -39.14 -12.73 3.49
C LEU A 84 -40.36 -12.10 4.17
N ASN A 85 -41.18 -12.96 4.79
CA ASN A 85 -42.13 -12.53 5.80
C ASN A 85 -41.29 -11.77 6.83
N GLY A 86 -41.18 -10.46 6.62
CA GLY A 86 -40.81 -9.53 7.66
C GLY A 86 -41.82 -9.79 8.75
N ILE A 87 -41.32 -10.27 9.88
CA ILE A 87 -42.09 -10.31 11.11
C ILE A 87 -42.67 -8.92 11.40
#